data_AF-A0A3E4LPA0-F1
#
_entry.id   AF-A0A3E4LPA0-F1
#
_cell.length_a   1.000
_cell.length_b   1.000
_cell.length_c   1.000
_cell.angle_alpha   90.00
_cell.angle_beta   90.00
_cell.angle_gamma   90.00
#
_symmetry.space_group_name_H-M   'P 1'
#
loop_
_entity.id
_entity.type
_entity.pdbx_description
1 polymer ?
#
loop_
_entity_poly.entity_id
_entity_poly.type
_entity_poly.pdbx_seq_one_letter_code
_entity_poly.pdbx_strand_id
1 'polypeptide(L)' 'MRREKLFNLGILSYKTNTPKSMRFNVLGLMNYMNTELLIGMSCDLENAFDALPKFTAMLQSIEVNE' A
#
# COMPACT_ATOMS: atom_id res chain seq x y z
N MET A 1 -13.94 -9.11 21.13
CA MET A 1 -14.18 -9.02 19.68
C MET A 1 -12.85 -9.06 18.97
N ARG A 2 -12.60 -10.03 18.10
CA ARG A 2 -11.39 -10.07 17.26
C ARG A 2 -11.57 -9.00 16.19
N ARG A 3 -10.92 -7.84 16.33
CA ARG A 3 -10.96 -6.79 15.30
C ARG A 3 -10.10 -7.26 14.13
N GLU A 4 -10.74 -7.57 13.02
CA GLU A 4 -10.05 -7.95 11.78
C GLU A 4 -9.41 -6.70 11.17
N LYS A 5 -8.10 -6.75 10.91
CA LYS A 5 -7.42 -5.73 10.10
C LYS A 5 -7.81 -5.96 8.66
N LEU A 6 -8.78 -5.19 8.17
CA LEU A 6 -9.18 -5.21 6.77
C LEU A 6 -8.35 -4.17 6.02
N PHE A 7 -7.46 -4.65 5.15
CA PHE A 7 -6.77 -3.82 4.18
C PHE A 7 -7.47 -3.95 2.83
N ASN A 8 -8.04 -2.85 2.33
CA ASN A 8 -8.43 -2.78 0.92
C ASN A 8 -7.21 -2.28 0.13
N LEU A 9 -6.64 -3.17 -0.70
CA LEU A 9 -5.51 -2.86 -1.57
C LEU A 9 -6.02 -2.44 -2.95
N GLY A 10 -5.63 -1.23 -3.38
CA GLY A 10 -5.83 -0.74 -4.73
C GLY A 10 -4.50 -0.51 -5.43
N ILE A 11 -4.39 -0.93 -6.70
CA ILE A 11 -3.25 -0.62 -7.56
C ILE A 11 -3.62 0.58 -8.42
N LEU A 12 -2.82 1.66 -8.33
CA LEU A 12 -2.93 2.83 -9.19
C LEU A 12 -1.63 3.00 -9.99
N SER A 13 -1.68 2.62 -11.26
CA SER A 13 -0.60 2.88 -12.21
C SER A 13 -0.93 4.13 -13.02
N TYR A 14 -0.03 5.12 -13.03
CA TYR A 14 -0.15 6.27 -13.91
C TYR A 14 1.19 6.53 -14.62
N LYS A 15 1.09 6.84 -15.91
CA LYS A 15 2.26 7.20 -16.71
C LYS A 15 2.67 8.63 -16.34
N THR A 16 3.90 8.81 -15.85
CA THR A 16 4.46 10.13 -15.66
C THR A 16 4.87 10.71 -17.03
N ASN A 17 4.80 12.03 -17.21
CA ASN A 17 5.19 12.70 -18.46
C ASN A 17 6.71 12.64 -18.72
N THR A 18 7.47 12.02 -17.83
CA THR A 18 8.91 11.76 -17.98
C THR A 18 9.13 10.40 -18.66
N PRO A 19 9.80 10.33 -19.84
CA PRO A 19 9.95 9.11 -20.63
C PRO A 19 10.67 7.93 -19.95
N LYS A 20 11.26 8.14 -18.75
CA LYS A 20 12.15 7.19 -18.08
C LYS A 20 11.62 6.57 -16.79
N SER A 21 10.45 6.93 -16.27
CA SER A 21 9.95 6.29 -15.03
C SER A 21 8.44 6.14 -15.01
N MET A 22 7.96 4.99 -15.49
CA MET A 22 6.61 4.55 -15.13
C MET A 22 6.62 4.24 -13.63
N ARG A 23 5.72 4.87 -12.88
CA ARG A 23 5.59 4.68 -11.43
C ARG A 23 4.44 3.72 -11.14
N PHE A 24 4.70 2.77 -10.27
CA PHE A 24 3.72 1.85 -9.70
C PHE A 24 3.38 2.31 -8.30
N ASN A 25 2.10 2.63 -8.06
CA ASN A 25 1.61 3.03 -6.74
C ASN A 25 0.61 2.01 -6.22
N VAL A 26 0.74 1.67 -4.95
CA VAL A 26 -0.21 0.82 -4.23
C VAL A 26 -0.71 1.58 -3.03
N LEU A 27 -2.03 1.57 -2.84
CA LEU A 27 -2.69 2.18 -1.71
C LEU A 27 -3.35 1.08 -0.87
N GLY A 28 -3.04 1.05 0.41
CA GLY A 28 -3.72 0.28 1.43
C GLY A 28 -4.60 1.19 2.27
N LEU A 29 -5.90 0.89 2.32
CA LEU A 29 -6.84 1.52 3.24
C LEU A 29 -7.06 0.60 4.44
N MET A 30 -6.86 1.13 5.64
CA MET A 30 -7.09 0.43 6.90
C MET A 30 -8.07 1.21 7.76
N ASN A 31 -9.16 0.58 8.18
CA ASN A 31 -10.05 1.15 9.18
C ASN A 31 -9.62 0.69 10.57
N TYR A 32 -9.23 1.62 11.43
CA TYR A 32 -8.85 1.34 12.80
C TYR A 32 -9.48 2.36 13.75
N MET A 33 -10.23 1.88 14.75
CA MET A 33 -10.81 2.73 15.80
C MET A 33 -11.62 3.92 15.24
N ASN A 34 -12.42 3.68 14.19
CA ASN A 34 -13.18 4.72 13.47
C ASN A 34 -12.31 5.80 12.78
N THR A 35 -11.02 5.53 12.61
CA THR A 35 -10.08 6.35 11.83
C THR A 35 -9.71 5.60 10.56
N GLU A 36 -9.80 6.28 9.41
CA GLU A 36 -9.31 5.75 8.14
C GLU A 36 -7.83 6.12 7.97
N LEU A 37 -6.98 5.10 7.87
CA LEU A 37 -5.56 5.22 7.58
C LEU A 37 -5.32 4.86 6.11
N LEU A 38 -4.77 5.82 5.36
CA LEU A 38 -4.31 5.62 3.98
C LEU A 38 -2.79 5.46 3.98
N ILE A 39 -2.30 4.30 3.57
CA ILE A 39 -0.87 4.01 3.48
C ILE A 39 -0.54 3.70 2.03
N GLY A 40 0.46 4.38 1.46
CA GLY A 40 0.84 4.23 0.07
C GLY A 40 2.31 3.88 -0.12
N MET A 41 2.62 3.10 -1.16
CA MET A 41 3.96 2.98 -1.73
C MET A 41 3.99 3.51 -3.15
N SER A 42 5.12 4.07 -3.56
CA SER A 42 5.43 4.45 -4.93
C SER A 42 6.81 3.91 -5.28
N CYS A 43 6.91 3.16 -6.38
CA CYS A 43 8.17 2.64 -6.88
C CYS A 43 8.21 2.70 -8.41
N ASP A 44 9.39 2.53 -9.00
CA ASP A 44 9.48 2.36 -10.44
C ASP A 44 8.88 1.01 -10.84
N LEU A 45 8.20 0.94 -11.98
CA LEU A 45 7.47 -0.26 -12.41
C LEU A 45 8.37 -1.51 -12.45
N GLU A 46 9.63 -1.35 -12.83
CA GLU A 46 10.63 -2.43 -12.83
C GLU A 46 10.81 -3.09 -11.46
N ASN A 47 10.56 -2.34 -10.38
CA ASN A 47 10.71 -2.80 -9.00
C ASN A 47 9.37 -3.22 -8.37
N ALA A 48 8.25 -3.11 -9.09
CA ALA A 48 6.90 -3.32 -8.53
C ALA A 48 6.69 -4.74 -8.00
N PHE A 49 7.17 -5.76 -8.73
CA PHE A 49 7.02 -7.16 -8.34
C PHE A 49 7.82 -7.52 -7.08
N ASP A 50 8.96 -6.87 -6.86
CA ASP A 50 9.77 -7.05 -5.65
C ASP A 50 9.25 -6.23 -4.46
N ALA A 51 8.66 -5.07 -4.74
CA ALA A 51 8.18 -4.15 -3.72
C ALA A 51 6.81 -4.54 -3.16
N LEU A 52 5.90 -5.09 -3.98
CA LEU A 52 4.53 -5.42 -3.57
C LEU A 52 4.46 -6.46 -2.42
N PRO A 53 5.21 -7.58 -2.42
CA PRO A 53 5.19 -8.53 -1.31
C PRO A 53 5.74 -7.92 -0.02
N LYS A 54 6.80 -7.10 -0.11
CA LYS A 54 7.41 -6.40 1.03
C LYS A 54 6.45 -5.39 1.66
N PHE A 55 5.75 -4.63 0.82
CA PHE A 55 4.73 -3.69 1.27
C PHE A 55 3.55 -4.40 1.93
N THR A 56 3.08 -5.50 1.34
CA THR A 56 2.03 -6.35 1.94
C THR A 56 2.44 -6.87 3.32
N ALA A 57 3.68 -7.39 3.45
CA ALA A 57 4.20 -7.86 4.72
C ALA A 57 4.33 -6.72 5.76
N MET A 58 4.78 -5.54 5.35
CA MET A 58 4.83 -4.35 6.20
C MET A 58 3.44 -3.95 6.71
N LEU A 59 2.42 -3.94 5.84
CA LEU A 59 1.05 -3.64 6.26
C LEU A 59 0.54 -4.65 7.29
N GLN A 60 0.82 -5.94 7.09
CA GLN A 60 0.45 -7.00 8.04
C GLN A 60 1.17 -6.86 9.39
N SER A 61 2.40 -6.34 9.41
CA SER A 61 3.19 -6.15 10.63
C SER A 61 2.83 -4.90 11.44
N ILE A 62 1.96 -4.00 10.95
CA ILE A 62 1.57 -2.81 11.70
C ILE A 62 0.82 -3.24 12.96
N GLU A 63 1.47 -3.16 14.11
CA GLU A 63 0.80 -3.28 15.41
C GLU A 63 0.06 -1.98 15.70
N VAL A 64 -1.18 -2.12 16.15
CA VAL A 64 -1.99 -0.96 16.52
C VAL A 64 -2.28 -1.08 18.01
N ASN A 65 -1.60 -0.23 18.78
CA ASN A 65 -1.73 -0.20 20.22
C ASN A 65 -3.10 0.37 20.61
N GLU A 66 -3.72 -0.25 21.62
CA GLU A 66 -5.03 0.13 22.17
C GLU A 66 -5.00 1.47 22.90
#